data_AF-A0A428RW63-F1
#
_entry.id   AF-A0A428RW63-F1
#
_cell.length_a   1.000
_cell.length_b   1.000
_cell.length_c   1.000
_cell.angle_alpha   90.00
_cell.angle_beta   90.00
_cell.angle_gamma   90.00
#
_symmetry.space_group_name_H-M   'P 1'
#
loop_
_entity.id
_entity.type
_entity.pdbx_description
1 polymer ?
#
loop_
_entity_poly.entity_id
_entity_poly.type
_entity_poly.pdbx_seq_one_letter_code
_entity_poly.pdbx_strand_id
1 'polypeptide(L)'
;MGLNNGFDRLWGISQCQVDLESGACVGPYRSIWNGTLPVTNKTRPEGPKLFYRDKYYYLLIAEGGTGATHRASIARSKSPEGPWDSSPTNPLIFNGADTNLVVGNTGHATFADTPDGKWFATFLARRYVDKWSVLGRETFFAPVSWKDGWPTMNNGDYVLLSQSYDYGPNATYPPKSYEDCFEDSELRASWYQLRSPYSKTYRLKSKGKGVVLLPNVYTLSDRDTPSAILRKQQSVNMTFSATLLPTKKGLGPYQSVGLSAYSSELAHQDLGVRGCAHSTGLCIFVDITTNSPGPGSPPETEEFSLKLARIPSNLQLHIRSEPRQYKLGYSIGKQGTKWVKTFSPSLLPVGFDGVMFGLFASGNSFPWPHDGPEVGFSKIREEYYDEGFGDYKDGKGGA
;
A
#
# COMPACT_ATOMS: atom_id res chain seq x y z
N MET A 1 8.87 -4.92 17.42
CA MET A 1 9.33 -6.31 17.13
C MET A 1 10.31 -6.67 18.23
N GLY A 2 10.11 -7.78 18.94
CA GLY A 2 11.02 -8.24 19.99
C GLY A 2 12.42 -8.53 19.47
N LEU A 3 13.36 -8.80 20.38
CA LEU A 3 14.75 -9.17 20.09
C LEU A 3 14.79 -10.24 18.97
N ASN A 4 15.16 -9.80 17.77
CA ASN A 4 15.22 -10.63 16.57
C ASN A 4 16.69 -10.76 16.15
N ASN A 5 17.54 -11.23 17.05
CA ASN A 5 18.89 -11.66 16.71
C ASN A 5 18.88 -13.19 16.44
N GLY A 6 19.99 -13.75 15.96
CA GLY A 6 20.09 -15.18 15.67
C GLY A 6 20.17 -16.10 16.89
N PHE A 7 20.25 -15.54 18.10
CA PHE A 7 20.66 -16.23 19.33
C PHE A 7 19.54 -16.32 20.38
N ASP A 8 18.80 -15.23 20.63
CA ASP A 8 17.80 -15.10 21.71
C ASP A 8 16.38 -15.00 21.17
N ARG A 9 15.98 -15.95 20.32
CA ARG A 9 14.67 -15.87 19.66
C ARG A 9 13.57 -16.37 20.59
N LEU A 10 12.70 -15.45 21.02
CA LEU A 10 11.38 -15.78 21.53
C LEU A 10 10.55 -16.32 20.36
N TRP A 11 10.39 -17.63 20.35
CA TRP A 11 9.51 -18.32 19.42
C TRP A 11 8.13 -18.52 20.04
N GLY A 12 7.08 -18.24 19.27
CA GLY A 12 5.71 -18.42 19.73
C GLY A 12 5.08 -17.17 20.34
N ILE A 13 3.89 -17.34 20.89
CA ILE A 13 3.09 -16.29 21.48
C ILE A 13 3.46 -16.14 22.95
N SER A 14 3.77 -14.92 23.37
CA SER A 14 3.98 -14.56 24.76
C SER A 14 2.83 -13.70 25.29
N GLN A 15 2.53 -13.82 26.58
CA GLN A 15 1.48 -13.08 27.25
C GLN A 15 1.95 -12.60 28.63
N CYS A 16 1.53 -11.41 29.01
CA CYS A 16 1.58 -10.88 30.38
C CYS A 16 0.21 -10.25 30.70
N GLN A 17 -0.14 -10.17 31.98
CA GLN A 17 -1.23 -9.27 32.40
C GLN A 17 -0.72 -7.84 32.35
N VAL A 18 -1.52 -6.94 31.76
CA VAL A 18 -1.20 -5.51 31.64
C VAL A 18 -2.11 -4.72 32.57
N ASP A 19 -1.52 -3.84 33.37
CA ASP A 19 -2.25 -2.78 34.05
C ASP A 19 -2.57 -1.66 33.06
N LEU A 20 -3.85 -1.33 32.89
CA LEU A 20 -4.30 -0.40 31.84
C LEU A 20 -3.99 1.06 32.15
N GLU A 21 -3.77 1.40 33.43
CA GLU A 21 -3.42 2.77 33.83
C GLU A 21 -1.94 3.07 33.53
N SER A 22 -1.04 2.17 33.92
CA SER A 22 0.41 2.35 33.73
C SER A 22 0.95 1.83 32.39
N GLY A 23 0.22 0.91 31.74
CA GLY A 23 0.71 0.15 30.60
C GLY A 23 1.77 -0.90 30.96
N ALA A 24 2.03 -1.12 32.25
CA ALA A 24 3.04 -2.07 32.72
C ALA A 24 2.54 -3.51 32.64
N CYS A 25 3.45 -4.44 32.28
CA CYS A 25 3.23 -5.85 32.57
C CYS A 25 3.34 -6.08 34.08
N VAL A 26 2.24 -6.46 34.72
CA VAL A 26 2.15 -6.68 36.17
C VAL A 26 2.10 -8.17 36.55
N GLY A 27 1.96 -9.05 35.56
CA GLY A 27 2.05 -10.50 35.73
C GLY A 27 3.32 -11.08 35.10
N PRO A 28 3.62 -12.37 35.35
CA PRO A 28 4.75 -13.03 34.71
C PRO A 28 4.57 -13.10 33.19
N TYR A 29 5.67 -12.95 32.45
CA TYR A 29 5.69 -13.28 31.03
C TYR A 29 5.63 -14.79 30.84
N ARG A 30 4.66 -15.25 30.04
CA ARG A 30 4.45 -16.67 29.74
C ARG A 30 4.53 -16.89 28.24
N SER A 31 5.29 -17.90 27.81
CA SER A 31 5.10 -18.47 26.47
C SER A 31 3.88 -19.37 26.51
N ILE A 32 2.88 -19.08 25.69
CA ILE A 32 1.55 -19.71 25.78
C ILE A 32 1.29 -20.67 24.63
N TRP A 33 1.74 -20.38 23.39
CA TRP A 33 1.50 -21.28 22.27
C TRP A 33 2.50 -21.07 21.13
N ASN A 34 2.99 -22.16 20.55
CA ASN A 34 3.99 -22.16 19.47
C ASN A 34 3.38 -22.30 18.06
N GLY A 35 2.06 -22.24 17.94
CA GLY A 35 1.36 -22.51 16.68
C GLY A 35 1.29 -24.01 16.36
N THR A 36 0.97 -24.33 15.11
CA THR A 36 0.83 -25.70 14.60
C THR A 36 2.03 -26.16 13.78
N LEU A 37 2.84 -25.21 13.30
CA LEU A 37 4.00 -25.49 12.46
C LEU A 37 5.29 -25.70 13.30
N PRO A 38 6.31 -26.38 12.75
CA PRO A 38 7.61 -26.48 13.39
C PRO A 38 8.19 -25.10 13.73
N VAL A 39 8.77 -24.96 14.91
CA VAL A 39 9.34 -23.69 15.37
C VAL A 39 10.62 -23.39 14.60
N THR A 40 10.52 -22.49 13.62
CA THR A 40 11.64 -22.07 12.76
C THR A 40 11.54 -20.59 12.41
N ASN A 41 12.61 -20.04 11.84
CA ASN A 41 12.63 -18.65 11.37
C ASN A 41 11.69 -18.34 10.22
N LYS A 42 11.14 -19.36 9.55
CA LYS A 42 10.21 -19.23 8.41
C LYS A 42 8.75 -19.32 8.84
N THR A 43 8.43 -19.99 9.95
CA THR A 43 7.05 -20.28 10.36
C THR A 43 6.45 -19.21 11.26
N ARG A 44 7.24 -18.56 12.13
CA ARG A 44 6.88 -17.32 12.88
C ARG A 44 5.39 -17.19 13.27
N PRO A 45 4.94 -17.86 14.35
CA PRO A 45 3.66 -17.55 14.98
C PRO A 45 3.59 -16.05 15.33
N GLU A 46 2.55 -15.35 14.89
CA GLU A 46 2.41 -13.91 15.05
C GLU A 46 0.94 -13.46 15.12
N GLY A 47 0.71 -12.16 15.28
CA GLY A 47 -0.61 -11.54 15.27
C GLY A 47 -1.63 -12.22 16.18
N PRO A 48 -1.34 -12.47 17.47
CA PRO A 48 -2.26 -13.15 18.37
C PRO A 48 -3.51 -12.31 18.66
N LYS A 49 -4.68 -12.95 18.68
CA LYS A 49 -5.94 -12.39 19.20
C LYS A 49 -6.51 -13.38 20.19
N LEU A 50 -6.74 -12.89 21.41
CA LEU A 50 -7.35 -13.65 22.49
C LEU A 50 -8.80 -13.19 22.66
N PHE A 51 -9.74 -14.13 22.67
CA PHE A 51 -11.15 -13.84 22.96
C PHE A 51 -11.79 -14.98 23.74
N TYR A 52 -12.87 -14.70 24.46
CA TYR A 52 -13.59 -15.69 25.26
C TYR A 52 -14.96 -15.97 24.63
N ARG A 53 -15.28 -17.25 24.42
CA ARG A 53 -16.56 -17.71 23.85
C ARG A 53 -16.93 -19.07 24.43
N ASP A 54 -18.19 -19.28 24.80
CA ASP A 54 -18.75 -20.57 25.25
C ASP A 54 -17.85 -21.36 26.21
N LYS A 55 -17.37 -20.70 27.27
CA LYS A 55 -16.52 -21.28 28.32
C LYS A 55 -15.08 -21.61 27.91
N TYR A 56 -14.58 -21.06 26.79
CA TYR A 56 -13.20 -21.22 26.35
C TYR A 56 -12.58 -19.87 26.00
N TYR A 57 -11.31 -19.74 26.32
CA TYR A 57 -10.42 -18.76 25.70
C TYR A 57 -9.95 -19.32 24.36
N TYR A 58 -10.01 -18.52 23.30
CA TYR A 58 -9.50 -18.84 21.98
C TYR A 58 -8.32 -17.95 21.66
N LEU A 59 -7.24 -18.55 21.17
CA LEU A 59 -6.05 -17.87 20.70
C LEU A 59 -5.93 -18.07 19.20
N LEU A 60 -6.28 -17.04 18.44
CA LEU A 60 -6.14 -16.98 16.99
C LEU A 60 -4.80 -16.34 16.63
N ILE A 61 -4.02 -16.98 15.77
CA ILE A 61 -2.71 -16.48 15.32
C ILE A 61 -2.63 -16.51 13.79
N ALA A 62 -1.61 -15.83 13.27
CA ALA A 62 -1.02 -16.15 11.98
C ALA A 62 0.23 -17.01 12.14
N GLU A 63 0.53 -17.84 11.15
CA GLU A 63 1.81 -18.55 11.04
C GLU A 63 2.14 -18.84 9.57
N GLY A 64 3.33 -19.38 9.32
CA GLY A 64 3.91 -19.56 7.98
C GLY A 64 4.59 -18.31 7.40
N GLY A 65 4.82 -17.26 8.21
CA GLY A 65 5.32 -15.96 7.75
C GLY A 65 4.29 -15.21 6.88
N THR A 66 4.69 -14.13 6.19
CA THR A 66 3.77 -13.30 5.37
C THR A 66 3.72 -13.68 3.87
N GLY A 67 4.37 -14.78 3.49
CA GLY A 67 4.55 -15.24 2.11
C GLY A 67 3.49 -16.25 1.66
N ALA A 68 3.83 -17.09 0.67
CA ALA A 68 2.92 -18.11 0.14
C ALA A 68 2.46 -19.13 1.21
N THR A 69 3.23 -19.32 2.28
CA THR A 69 2.90 -20.24 3.38
C THR A 69 2.04 -19.63 4.49
N HIS A 70 1.71 -18.33 4.39
CA HIS A 70 0.91 -17.60 5.39
C HIS A 70 -0.47 -18.24 5.56
N ARG A 71 -0.90 -18.41 6.81
CA ARG A 71 -2.19 -19.00 7.19
C ARG A 71 -2.67 -18.45 8.54
N ALA A 72 -3.95 -18.63 8.85
CA ALA A 72 -4.48 -18.41 10.20
C ALA A 72 -4.75 -19.74 10.91
N SER A 73 -4.43 -19.81 12.20
CA SER A 73 -4.61 -21.00 13.03
C SER A 73 -5.13 -20.63 14.40
N ILE A 74 -5.90 -21.52 15.03
CA ILE A 74 -6.53 -21.26 16.32
C ILE A 74 -6.32 -22.41 17.31
N ALA A 75 -6.20 -22.06 18.58
CA ALA A 75 -6.25 -23.00 19.70
C ALA A 75 -7.24 -22.50 20.76
N ARG A 76 -7.66 -23.37 21.68
CA ARG A 76 -8.52 -22.97 22.80
C ARG A 76 -8.03 -23.54 24.14
N SER A 77 -8.42 -22.89 25.24
CA SER A 77 -8.13 -23.34 26.60
C SER A 77 -9.24 -22.96 27.57
N LYS A 78 -9.31 -23.66 28.71
CA LYS A 78 -10.16 -23.28 29.85
C LYS A 78 -9.56 -22.16 30.70
N SER A 79 -8.27 -21.88 30.54
CA SER A 79 -7.55 -20.80 31.21
C SER A 79 -6.92 -19.87 30.17
N PRO A 80 -6.85 -18.56 30.40
CA PRO A 80 -6.12 -17.66 29.49
C PRO A 80 -4.61 -17.94 29.48
N GLU A 81 -4.12 -18.80 30.38
CA GLU A 81 -2.71 -19.19 30.48
C GLU A 81 -2.40 -20.52 29.78
N GLY A 82 -3.41 -21.23 29.27
CA GLY A 82 -3.26 -22.59 28.73
C GLY A 82 -3.47 -23.71 29.77
N PRO A 83 -3.12 -24.96 29.43
CA PRO A 83 -2.56 -25.40 28.15
C PRO A 83 -3.56 -25.20 27.00
N TRP A 84 -3.04 -25.12 25.78
CA TRP A 84 -3.82 -24.79 24.58
C TRP A 84 -4.02 -26.03 23.70
N ASP A 85 -5.28 -26.38 23.46
CA ASP A 85 -5.66 -27.43 22.52
C ASP A 85 -5.75 -26.82 21.13
N SER A 86 -5.00 -27.37 20.16
CA SER A 86 -5.11 -26.91 18.77
C SER A 86 -6.45 -27.32 18.16
N SER A 87 -7.03 -26.45 17.32
CA SER A 87 -8.19 -26.83 16.52
C SER A 87 -7.87 -28.00 15.60
N PRO A 88 -8.75 -29.00 15.47
CA PRO A 88 -8.64 -30.05 14.46
C PRO A 88 -8.88 -29.53 13.03
N THR A 89 -9.42 -28.32 12.88
CA THR A 89 -9.70 -27.67 11.58
C THR A 89 -8.59 -26.70 11.13
N ASN A 90 -7.44 -26.70 11.81
CA ASN A 90 -6.31 -25.86 11.38
C ASN A 90 -5.68 -26.38 10.07
N PRO A 91 -5.17 -25.47 9.21
CA PRO A 91 -5.33 -24.01 9.29
C PRO A 91 -6.76 -23.59 8.92
N LEU A 92 -7.25 -22.52 9.56
CA LEU A 92 -8.59 -22.00 9.31
C LEU A 92 -8.74 -21.37 7.92
N ILE A 93 -7.67 -20.77 7.40
CA ILE A 93 -7.60 -20.23 6.04
C ILE A 93 -6.18 -20.38 5.49
N PHE A 94 -6.04 -20.92 4.28
CA PHE A 94 -4.75 -21.14 3.63
C PHE A 94 -4.88 -21.30 2.11
N ASN A 95 -4.92 -20.18 1.38
CA ASN A 95 -4.88 -20.21 -0.10
C ASN A 95 -3.54 -20.73 -0.65
N GLY A 96 -2.47 -20.74 0.15
CA GLY A 96 -1.15 -21.21 -0.29
C GLY A 96 -1.07 -22.70 -0.62
N ALA A 97 -2.13 -23.48 -0.36
CA ALA A 97 -2.24 -24.84 -0.84
C ALA A 97 -2.44 -24.93 -2.37
N ASP A 98 -2.98 -23.86 -3.01
CA ASP A 98 -3.01 -23.73 -4.47
C ASP A 98 -2.36 -22.40 -4.91
N THR A 99 -1.12 -22.50 -5.38
CA THR A 99 -0.34 -21.33 -5.81
C THR A 99 -0.83 -20.71 -7.12
N ASN A 100 -1.76 -21.34 -7.84
CA ASN A 100 -2.33 -20.81 -9.09
C ASN A 100 -3.43 -19.76 -8.84
N LEU A 101 -3.96 -19.67 -7.62
CA LEU A 101 -4.95 -18.68 -7.24
C LEU A 101 -4.37 -17.26 -7.33
N VAL A 102 -5.21 -16.31 -7.79
CA VAL A 102 -4.89 -14.87 -7.79
C VAL A 102 -4.77 -14.36 -6.36
N VAL A 103 -5.67 -14.79 -5.47
CA VAL A 103 -5.61 -14.49 -4.04
C VAL A 103 -4.61 -15.43 -3.37
N GLY A 104 -3.54 -14.86 -2.82
CA GLY A 104 -2.51 -15.58 -2.06
C GLY A 104 -2.24 -14.95 -0.71
N ASN A 105 -1.37 -15.60 0.07
CA ASN A 105 -0.85 -15.11 1.35
C ASN A 105 -1.96 -14.76 2.38
N THR A 106 -3.07 -15.49 2.35
CA THR A 106 -4.20 -15.32 3.28
C THR A 106 -3.78 -15.62 4.71
N GLY A 107 -4.03 -14.70 5.65
CA GLY A 107 -3.74 -14.95 7.05
C GLY A 107 -3.93 -13.71 7.91
N HIS A 108 -3.40 -13.73 9.13
CA HIS A 108 -3.54 -12.61 10.07
C HIS A 108 -5.00 -12.27 10.39
N ALA A 109 -5.85 -13.28 10.48
CA ALA A 109 -7.28 -13.11 10.70
C ALA A 109 -7.61 -12.45 12.05
N THR A 110 -8.76 -11.79 12.10
CA THR A 110 -9.41 -11.23 13.30
C THR A 110 -10.90 -11.52 13.19
N PHE A 111 -11.51 -12.06 14.25
CA PHE A 111 -12.92 -12.42 14.25
C PHE A 111 -13.77 -11.30 14.85
N ALA A 112 -14.99 -11.18 14.35
CA ALA A 112 -16.05 -10.37 14.93
C ALA A 112 -17.39 -11.08 14.73
N ASP A 113 -18.27 -10.96 15.72
CA ASP A 113 -19.66 -11.33 15.62
C ASP A 113 -20.56 -10.13 15.35
N THR A 114 -21.77 -10.43 14.92
CA THR A 114 -22.84 -9.48 14.65
C THR A 114 -23.94 -9.63 15.70
N PRO A 115 -24.81 -8.62 15.88
CA PRO A 115 -25.89 -8.70 16.88
C PRO A 115 -26.85 -9.90 16.69
N ASP A 116 -27.00 -10.43 15.46
CA ASP A 116 -27.78 -11.63 15.16
C ASP A 116 -26.98 -12.94 15.30
N GLY A 117 -25.76 -12.86 15.87
CA GLY A 117 -24.95 -14.02 16.26
C GLY A 117 -24.12 -14.63 15.13
N LYS A 118 -24.08 -14.01 13.94
CA LYS A 118 -23.23 -14.48 12.83
C LYS A 118 -21.79 -14.04 13.03
N TRP A 119 -20.85 -14.88 12.64
CA TRP A 119 -19.42 -14.62 12.79
C TRP A 119 -18.76 -14.39 11.45
N PHE A 120 -17.79 -13.49 11.44
CA PHE A 120 -16.97 -13.16 10.30
C PHE A 120 -15.52 -12.99 10.71
N ALA A 121 -14.65 -13.06 9.71
CA ALA A 121 -13.24 -12.79 9.85
C ALA A 121 -12.80 -11.72 8.86
N THR A 122 -12.09 -10.72 9.33
CA THR A 122 -11.23 -9.90 8.48
C THR A 122 -9.83 -10.50 8.48
N PHE A 123 -9.15 -10.49 7.35
CA PHE A 123 -7.80 -11.02 7.21
C PHE A 123 -7.07 -10.31 6.08
N LEU A 124 -5.75 -10.39 6.07
CA LEU A 124 -4.97 -9.86 4.96
C LEU A 124 -4.80 -10.94 3.90
N ALA A 125 -4.74 -10.51 2.64
CA ALA A 125 -4.28 -11.33 1.53
C ALA A 125 -3.63 -10.44 0.46
N ARG A 126 -3.10 -11.05 -0.59
CA ARG A 126 -2.52 -10.36 -1.74
C ARG A 126 -3.22 -10.79 -3.02
N ARG A 127 -3.50 -9.84 -3.91
CA ARG A 127 -3.87 -10.15 -5.30
C ARG A 127 -2.64 -10.16 -6.19
N TYR A 128 -2.40 -11.29 -6.85
CA TYR A 128 -1.27 -11.47 -7.74
C TYR A 128 -1.67 -11.36 -9.20
N VAL A 129 -0.95 -10.52 -9.94
CA VAL A 129 -0.93 -10.54 -11.40
C VAL A 129 0.37 -11.18 -11.84
N ASP A 130 0.26 -12.37 -12.44
CA ASP A 130 1.38 -13.28 -12.68
C ASP A 130 2.14 -13.54 -11.36
N LYS A 131 3.33 -12.98 -11.18
CA LYS A 131 4.15 -13.09 -9.95
C LYS A 131 4.20 -11.81 -9.10
N TRP A 132 3.49 -10.76 -9.50
CA TRP A 132 3.55 -9.43 -8.88
C TRP A 132 2.30 -9.13 -8.06
N SER A 133 2.43 -8.36 -6.99
CA SER A 133 1.29 -7.92 -6.18
C SER A 133 1.48 -6.46 -5.75
N VAL A 134 1.40 -5.55 -6.71
CA VAL A 134 1.74 -4.12 -6.53
C VAL A 134 0.86 -3.40 -5.52
N LEU A 135 -0.36 -3.88 -5.26
CA LEU A 135 -1.25 -3.28 -4.27
C LEU A 135 -0.83 -3.59 -2.82
N GLY A 136 0.13 -4.51 -2.63
CA GLY A 136 0.56 -4.94 -1.32
C GLY A 136 -0.44 -5.89 -0.67
N ARG A 137 -0.56 -5.80 0.65
CA ARG A 137 -1.51 -6.59 1.44
C ARG A 137 -2.84 -5.84 1.53
N GLU A 138 -3.88 -6.45 1.00
CA GLU A 138 -5.24 -5.93 0.99
C GLU A 138 -6.07 -6.61 2.10
N THR A 139 -7.17 -5.98 2.50
CA THR A 139 -8.09 -6.55 3.49
C THR A 139 -9.18 -7.34 2.80
N PHE A 140 -9.37 -8.57 3.25
CA PHE A 140 -10.41 -9.50 2.81
C PHE A 140 -11.35 -9.82 3.99
N PHE A 141 -12.50 -10.38 3.65
CA PHE A 141 -13.58 -10.71 4.56
C PHE A 141 -14.16 -12.08 4.19
N ALA A 142 -14.46 -12.92 5.18
CA ALA A 142 -15.11 -14.21 4.98
C ALA A 142 -16.01 -14.59 6.17
N PRO A 143 -17.08 -15.37 5.94
CA PRO A 143 -17.90 -15.91 7.02
C PRO A 143 -17.14 -16.92 7.86
N VAL A 144 -17.56 -17.05 9.12
CA VAL A 144 -17.06 -18.03 10.08
C VAL A 144 -18.23 -18.84 10.62
N SER A 145 -18.18 -20.15 10.44
CA SER A 145 -19.14 -21.08 11.03
C SER A 145 -18.54 -21.78 12.24
N TRP A 146 -19.36 -22.10 13.24
CA TRP A 146 -18.93 -22.81 14.44
C TRP A 146 -19.59 -24.17 14.54
N LYS A 147 -18.80 -25.22 14.81
CA LYS A 147 -19.29 -26.58 15.06
C LYS A 147 -18.48 -27.21 16.19
N ASP A 148 -19.15 -27.81 17.17
CA ASP A 148 -18.53 -28.47 18.32
C ASP A 148 -17.50 -27.58 19.08
N GLY A 149 -17.76 -26.27 19.07
CA GLY A 149 -16.90 -25.24 19.66
C GLY A 149 -15.61 -24.97 18.88
N TRP A 150 -15.55 -25.30 17.59
CA TRP A 150 -14.43 -24.95 16.70
C TRP A 150 -14.92 -24.14 15.50
N PRO A 151 -14.15 -23.11 15.08
CA PRO A 151 -14.50 -22.32 13.92
C PRO A 151 -13.97 -22.96 12.62
N THR A 152 -14.65 -22.62 11.52
CA THR A 152 -14.19 -22.84 10.14
C THR A 152 -14.41 -21.53 9.39
N MET A 153 -13.38 -21.01 8.72
CA MET A 153 -13.51 -19.84 7.85
C MET A 153 -13.91 -20.28 6.44
N ASN A 154 -14.74 -19.49 5.78
CA ASN A 154 -15.11 -19.66 4.37
C ASN A 154 -15.54 -21.10 4.00
N ASN A 155 -16.27 -21.77 4.90
CA ASN A 155 -16.70 -23.17 4.74
C ASN A 155 -15.56 -24.20 4.53
N GLY A 156 -14.31 -23.82 4.75
CA GLY A 156 -13.12 -24.64 4.47
C GLY A 156 -12.57 -24.49 3.05
N ASP A 157 -13.18 -23.61 2.24
CA ASP A 157 -12.78 -23.37 0.85
C ASP A 157 -11.74 -22.24 0.73
N TYR A 158 -11.04 -22.23 -0.41
CA TYR A 158 -10.17 -21.11 -0.78
C TYR A 158 -10.95 -19.82 -0.93
N VAL A 159 -10.28 -18.70 -0.62
CA VAL A 159 -10.80 -17.36 -0.89
C VAL A 159 -10.61 -17.06 -2.38
N LEU A 160 -11.71 -16.77 -3.07
CA LEU A 160 -11.71 -16.43 -4.50
C LEU A 160 -12.10 -14.96 -4.69
N LEU A 161 -11.72 -14.34 -5.82
CA LEU A 161 -12.12 -12.96 -6.12
C LEU A 161 -13.58 -12.87 -6.53
N SER A 162 -14.11 -13.92 -7.17
CA SER A 162 -15.50 -14.01 -7.61
C SER A 162 -16.49 -14.27 -6.47
N GLN A 163 -16.00 -14.63 -5.27
CA GLN A 163 -16.86 -14.91 -4.13
C GLN A 163 -17.63 -13.66 -3.70
N SER A 164 -18.91 -13.86 -3.43
CA SER A 164 -19.79 -12.85 -2.84
C SER A 164 -20.52 -13.45 -1.65
N TYR A 165 -20.83 -12.60 -0.68
CA TYR A 165 -21.54 -12.98 0.53
C TYR A 165 -22.74 -12.06 0.71
N ASP A 166 -23.90 -12.63 1.01
CA ASP A 166 -25.16 -11.91 1.21
C ASP A 166 -25.22 -11.21 2.58
N TYR A 167 -24.24 -10.32 2.83
CA TYR A 167 -23.97 -9.74 4.15
C TYR A 167 -23.54 -8.26 4.13
N GLY A 168 -23.89 -7.54 3.06
CA GLY A 168 -23.60 -6.12 2.95
C GLY A 168 -24.25 -5.48 1.73
N PRO A 169 -24.12 -4.17 1.55
CA PRO A 169 -24.58 -3.50 0.35
C PRO A 169 -23.84 -4.04 -0.88
N ASN A 170 -24.55 -4.15 -2.00
CA ASN A 170 -23.93 -4.51 -3.27
C ASN A 170 -22.78 -3.55 -3.60
N ALA A 171 -21.60 -4.10 -3.79
CA ALA A 171 -20.45 -3.35 -4.30
C ALA A 171 -20.51 -3.32 -5.83
N THR A 172 -20.34 -2.13 -6.42
CA THR A 172 -20.18 -1.98 -7.88
C THR A 172 -18.70 -1.90 -8.22
N TYR A 173 -18.26 -2.74 -9.15
CA TYR A 173 -16.91 -2.75 -9.69
C TYR A 173 -16.92 -2.47 -11.20
N PRO A 174 -15.98 -1.68 -11.76
CA PRO A 174 -14.96 -0.89 -11.04
C PRO A 174 -15.60 0.24 -10.21
N PRO A 175 -14.92 0.74 -9.16
CA PRO A 175 -15.43 1.86 -8.37
C PRO A 175 -15.57 3.12 -9.23
N LYS A 176 -16.46 4.03 -8.80
CA LYS A 176 -16.61 5.33 -9.45
C LYS A 176 -15.29 6.10 -9.42
N SER A 177 -15.07 6.92 -10.45
CA SER A 177 -13.92 7.82 -10.50
C SER A 177 -13.86 8.72 -9.26
N TYR A 178 -12.64 8.97 -8.77
CA TYR A 178 -12.37 9.89 -7.67
C TYR A 178 -11.77 11.20 -8.19
N GLU A 179 -12.16 12.33 -7.62
CA GLU A 179 -11.55 13.65 -7.88
C GLU A 179 -11.29 14.37 -6.56
N ASP A 180 -10.13 15.04 -6.48
CA ASP A 180 -9.80 15.95 -5.39
C ASP A 180 -9.28 17.27 -5.97
N CYS A 181 -9.99 18.37 -5.68
CA CYS A 181 -9.62 19.73 -6.08
C CYS A 181 -8.88 20.50 -4.96
N PHE A 182 -8.67 19.87 -3.80
CA PHE A 182 -7.99 20.46 -2.64
C PHE A 182 -8.66 21.75 -2.15
N GLU A 183 -9.99 21.76 -2.08
CA GLU A 183 -10.80 22.92 -1.66
C GLU A 183 -11.18 22.88 -0.18
N ASP A 184 -10.95 21.75 0.48
CA ASP A 184 -11.21 21.58 1.91
C ASP A 184 -10.20 22.39 2.74
N SER A 185 -10.55 22.70 4.00
CA SER A 185 -9.65 23.43 4.91
C SER A 185 -8.43 22.61 5.35
N GLU A 186 -8.53 21.28 5.26
CA GLU A 186 -7.51 20.31 5.63
C GLU A 186 -7.36 19.25 4.55
N LEU A 187 -6.18 18.62 4.49
CA LEU A 187 -5.95 17.54 3.55
C LEU A 187 -6.78 16.32 3.98
N ARG A 188 -7.53 15.74 3.04
CA ARG A 188 -8.38 14.58 3.32
C ARG A 188 -7.57 13.41 3.89
N ALA A 189 -8.17 12.64 4.80
CA ALA A 189 -7.54 11.50 5.48
C ALA A 189 -7.08 10.36 4.56
N SER A 190 -7.46 10.39 3.28
CA SER A 190 -6.98 9.44 2.26
C SER A 190 -5.56 9.74 1.76
N TRP A 191 -4.99 10.90 2.11
CA TRP A 191 -3.62 11.29 1.80
C TRP A 191 -2.65 10.94 2.93
N TYR A 192 -1.43 10.60 2.54
CA TYR A 192 -0.34 10.18 3.41
C TYR A 192 0.87 11.09 3.19
N GLN A 193 1.71 11.20 4.21
CA GLN A 193 3.04 11.80 4.10
C GLN A 193 4.10 10.74 4.40
N LEU A 194 5.28 10.86 3.82
CA LEU A 194 6.40 9.99 4.15
C LEU A 194 6.95 10.39 5.52
N ARG A 195 7.02 9.40 6.43
CA ARG A 195 7.58 9.54 7.79
C ARG A 195 6.82 10.61 8.59
N SER A 196 7.50 11.28 9.52
CA SER A 196 6.92 12.31 10.38
C SER A 196 7.57 13.66 10.05
N PRO A 197 6.91 14.54 9.27
CA PRO A 197 7.44 15.84 8.92
C PRO A 197 7.70 16.70 10.17
N TYR A 198 8.94 17.18 10.33
CA TYR A 198 9.32 18.16 11.36
C TYR A 198 9.11 19.61 10.89
N SER A 199 8.73 19.80 9.62
CA SER A 199 8.35 21.09 9.03
C SER A 199 7.18 20.89 8.06
N LYS A 200 6.49 21.98 7.71
CA LYS A 200 5.41 21.92 6.72
C LYS A 200 5.99 21.67 5.34
N THR A 201 5.53 20.61 4.68
CA THR A 201 5.96 20.23 3.32
C THR A 201 4.93 20.54 2.24
N TYR A 202 3.72 20.97 2.62
CA TYR A 202 2.67 21.45 1.72
C TYR A 202 1.79 22.49 2.41
N ARG A 203 0.95 23.17 1.64
CA ARG A 203 -0.19 23.95 2.13
C ARG A 203 -1.33 23.92 1.11
N LEU A 204 -2.57 23.95 1.59
CA LEU A 204 -3.73 24.14 0.73
C LEU A 204 -3.90 25.64 0.40
N LYS A 205 -4.47 25.95 -0.76
CA LYS A 205 -4.73 27.34 -1.13
C LYS A 205 -5.92 27.88 -0.35
N SER A 206 -5.75 29.05 0.28
CA SER A 206 -6.82 29.73 1.02
C SER A 206 -7.93 30.30 0.13
N LYS A 207 -7.63 30.51 -1.16
CA LYS A 207 -8.60 30.93 -2.19
C LYS A 207 -8.37 30.14 -3.48
N GLY A 208 -9.44 29.53 -3.97
CA GLY A 208 -9.44 28.69 -5.16
C GLY A 208 -8.84 27.30 -4.94
N LYS A 209 -8.76 26.52 -6.02
CA LYS A 209 -8.35 25.11 -6.01
C LYS A 209 -6.84 24.93 -5.90
N GLY A 210 -6.41 23.92 -5.15
CA GLY A 210 -5.09 23.32 -5.27
C GLY A 210 -4.28 23.21 -3.98
N VAL A 211 -3.31 22.30 -4.05
CA VAL A 211 -2.25 22.10 -3.06
C VAL A 211 -0.95 22.70 -3.59
N VAL A 212 -0.29 23.52 -2.77
CA VAL A 212 1.06 24.03 -3.02
C VAL A 212 2.03 23.17 -2.23
N LEU A 213 3.01 22.61 -2.93
CA LEU A 213 4.11 21.88 -2.30
C LEU A 213 5.19 22.88 -1.88
N LEU A 214 5.82 22.63 -0.73
CA LEU A 214 6.88 23.45 -0.15
C LEU A 214 8.20 22.68 -0.32
N PRO A 215 8.90 22.82 -1.47
CA PRO A 215 9.99 21.93 -1.82
C PRO A 215 11.20 22.18 -0.90
N ASN A 216 11.90 21.11 -0.58
CA ASN A 216 13.14 21.14 0.19
C ASN A 216 14.24 20.42 -0.60
N VAL A 217 15.40 20.21 0.03
CA VAL A 217 16.55 19.56 -0.58
C VAL A 217 16.31 18.07 -0.87
N TYR A 218 15.34 17.45 -0.21
CA TYR A 218 15.17 16.00 -0.26
C TYR A 218 14.40 15.55 -1.50
N THR A 219 14.85 14.42 -2.03
CA THR A 219 14.21 13.62 -3.07
C THR A 219 13.35 12.52 -2.45
N LEU A 220 12.61 11.77 -3.28
CA LEU A 220 11.89 10.58 -2.84
C LEU A 220 12.82 9.41 -2.46
N SER A 221 14.09 9.45 -2.91
CA SER A 221 15.12 8.48 -2.54
C SER A 221 15.76 8.74 -1.17
N ASP A 222 15.50 9.89 -0.55
CA ASP A 222 16.08 10.21 0.74
C ASP A 222 15.28 9.59 1.90
N ARG A 223 16.02 9.11 2.92
CA ARG A 223 15.44 8.59 4.16
C ARG A 223 15.01 9.70 5.14
N ASP A 224 14.45 10.79 4.61
CA ASP A 224 14.02 11.99 5.33
C ASP A 224 12.57 12.37 4.94
N THR A 225 12.16 13.64 5.04
CA THR A 225 10.79 14.11 4.83
C THR A 225 10.70 14.98 3.57
N PRO A 226 10.61 14.37 2.37
CA PRO A 226 10.51 15.13 1.13
C PRO A 226 9.19 15.90 1.04
N SER A 227 9.16 16.90 0.18
CA SER A 227 7.91 17.59 -0.15
C SER A 227 7.03 16.72 -1.03
N ALA A 228 6.28 15.83 -0.38
CA ALA A 228 5.40 14.89 -1.03
C ALA A 228 4.14 14.58 -0.21
N ILE A 229 3.04 14.34 -0.92
CA ILE A 229 1.83 13.73 -0.40
C ILE A 229 1.45 12.54 -1.28
N LEU A 230 0.99 11.45 -0.68
CA LEU A 230 0.83 10.17 -1.35
C LEU A 230 -0.59 9.64 -1.18
N ARG A 231 -1.06 8.89 -2.18
CA ARG A 231 -2.31 8.13 -2.13
C ARG A 231 -2.04 6.68 -2.51
N LYS A 232 -2.73 5.74 -1.88
CA LYS A 232 -2.60 4.31 -2.20
C LYS A 232 -3.02 4.06 -3.65
N GLN A 233 -2.27 3.24 -4.38
CA GLN A 233 -2.80 2.61 -5.57
C GLN A 233 -3.93 1.65 -5.13
N GLN A 234 -5.14 1.82 -5.64
CA GLN A 234 -6.32 1.04 -5.20
C GLN A 234 -6.78 0.00 -6.23
N SER A 235 -6.21 0.00 -7.43
CA SER A 235 -6.52 -0.95 -8.49
C SER A 235 -5.27 -1.19 -9.34
N VAL A 236 -5.11 -2.41 -9.87
CA VAL A 236 -4.04 -2.68 -10.84
C VAL A 236 -4.40 -2.18 -12.24
N ASN A 237 -5.67 -1.82 -12.48
CA ASN A 237 -6.13 -1.22 -13.73
C ASN A 237 -6.78 0.16 -13.49
N MET A 238 -5.96 1.20 -13.44
CA MET A 238 -6.41 2.57 -13.20
C MET A 238 -5.54 3.63 -13.89
N THR A 239 -6.05 4.86 -13.98
CA THR A 239 -5.29 6.04 -14.39
C THR A 239 -5.33 7.06 -13.26
N PHE A 240 -4.16 7.42 -12.73
CA PHE A 240 -3.98 8.55 -11.81
C PHE A 240 -3.50 9.76 -12.61
N SER A 241 -4.25 10.85 -12.58
CA SER A 241 -3.94 12.08 -13.30
C SER A 241 -3.86 13.25 -12.34
N ALA A 242 -2.90 14.16 -12.53
CA ALA A 242 -2.80 15.39 -11.74
C ALA A 242 -2.56 16.61 -12.64
N THR A 243 -3.33 17.67 -12.41
CA THR A 243 -3.18 18.94 -13.13
C THR A 243 -2.25 19.86 -12.36
N LEU A 244 -1.14 20.28 -12.96
CA LEU A 244 -0.19 21.18 -12.31
C LEU A 244 -0.78 22.58 -12.10
N LEU A 245 -0.31 23.27 -11.06
CA LEU A 245 -0.56 24.70 -10.90
C LEU A 245 0.25 25.50 -11.93
N PRO A 246 -0.36 26.51 -12.60
CA PRO A 246 0.38 27.36 -13.51
C PRO A 246 1.42 28.19 -12.76
N THR A 247 2.61 28.33 -13.32
CA THR A 247 3.68 29.13 -12.72
C THR A 247 3.82 30.49 -13.41
N LYS A 248 4.26 31.50 -12.65
CA LYS A 248 4.58 32.83 -13.20
C LYS A 248 5.99 32.91 -13.78
N LYS A 249 6.92 32.13 -13.22
CA LYS A 249 8.33 32.00 -13.63
C LYS A 249 8.60 30.58 -14.14
N GLY A 250 9.67 30.41 -14.90
CA GLY A 250 10.20 29.09 -15.26
C GLY A 250 10.79 28.34 -14.06
N LEU A 251 11.18 27.10 -14.31
CA LEU A 251 11.92 26.26 -13.37
C LEU A 251 13.36 26.10 -13.87
N GLY A 252 14.31 25.97 -12.94
CA GLY A 252 15.66 25.52 -13.20
C GLY A 252 15.77 23.99 -13.28
N PRO A 253 16.93 23.46 -13.71
CA PRO A 253 17.11 22.02 -13.92
C PRO A 253 17.04 21.17 -12.66
N TYR A 254 17.24 21.78 -11.48
CA TYR A 254 17.12 21.09 -10.19
C TYR A 254 15.77 21.35 -9.50
N GLN A 255 14.86 22.11 -10.11
CA GLN A 255 13.55 22.40 -9.55
C GLN A 255 12.52 21.47 -10.18
N SER A 256 12.19 20.37 -9.52
CA SER A 256 11.22 19.39 -10.02
C SER A 256 9.87 19.50 -9.31
N VAL A 257 8.80 19.27 -10.06
CA VAL A 257 7.45 19.00 -9.55
C VAL A 257 6.84 17.88 -10.39
N GLY A 258 6.26 16.86 -9.76
CA GLY A 258 5.89 15.65 -10.50
C GLY A 258 5.01 14.66 -9.76
N LEU A 259 4.79 13.56 -10.47
CA LEU A 259 4.14 12.35 -10.01
C LEU A 259 5.15 11.24 -9.81
N SER A 260 4.92 10.39 -8.82
CA SER A 260 5.71 9.19 -8.59
C SER A 260 4.81 7.97 -8.47
N ALA A 261 5.16 6.88 -9.14
CA ALA A 261 4.76 5.55 -8.71
C ALA A 261 5.79 5.08 -7.68
N TYR A 262 5.44 5.17 -6.40
CA TYR A 262 6.36 5.01 -5.28
C TYR A 262 6.12 3.68 -4.56
N SER A 263 7.17 2.85 -4.45
CA SER A 263 7.15 1.68 -3.57
C SER A 263 8.00 1.91 -2.32
N SER A 264 9.22 2.41 -2.50
CA SER A 264 10.13 2.75 -1.41
C SER A 264 11.13 3.81 -1.87
N GLU A 265 11.97 4.28 -0.96
CA GLU A 265 13.10 5.16 -1.29
C GLU A 265 14.11 4.50 -2.24
N LEU A 266 14.06 3.16 -2.39
CA LEU A 266 14.94 2.40 -3.28
C LEU A 266 14.28 2.06 -4.63
N ALA A 267 12.97 2.24 -4.76
CA ALA A 267 12.21 1.85 -5.94
C ALA A 267 10.98 2.75 -6.14
N HIS A 268 11.12 3.71 -7.05
CA HIS A 268 10.06 4.60 -7.48
C HIS A 268 10.29 5.07 -8.92
N GLN A 269 9.22 5.31 -9.66
CA GLN A 269 9.29 5.73 -11.06
C GLN A 269 8.59 7.07 -11.21
N ASP A 270 9.33 8.09 -11.62
CA ASP A 270 8.89 9.47 -11.51
C ASP A 270 8.68 10.09 -12.89
N LEU A 271 7.67 10.95 -12.99
CA LEU A 271 7.38 11.79 -14.14
C LEU A 271 7.09 13.20 -13.64
N GLY A 272 7.79 14.20 -14.14
CA GLY A 272 7.52 15.57 -13.72
C GLY A 272 7.98 16.62 -14.70
N VAL A 273 7.93 17.87 -14.25
CA VAL A 273 8.39 19.04 -14.97
C VAL A 273 9.55 19.67 -14.22
N ARG A 274 10.60 20.04 -14.96
CA ARG A 274 11.72 20.85 -14.49
C ARG A 274 12.23 21.76 -15.61
N GLY A 275 13.17 22.65 -15.31
CA GLY A 275 13.94 23.32 -16.38
C GLY A 275 14.72 22.30 -17.18
N CYS A 276 14.78 22.43 -18.50
CA CYS A 276 15.57 21.50 -19.31
C CYS A 276 17.06 21.58 -18.93
N ALA A 277 17.73 20.43 -18.82
CA ALA A 277 19.17 20.39 -18.49
C ALA A 277 20.05 20.85 -19.67
N HIS A 278 19.63 20.53 -20.90
CA HIS A 278 20.42 20.73 -22.12
C HIS A 278 19.74 21.62 -23.17
N SER A 279 18.65 22.29 -22.82
CA SER A 279 17.95 23.24 -23.71
C SER A 279 17.24 24.32 -22.91
N THR A 280 16.62 25.29 -23.59
CA THR A 280 15.87 26.36 -22.93
C THR A 280 14.41 25.96 -22.68
N GLY A 281 13.83 26.48 -21.60
CA GLY A 281 12.45 26.24 -21.22
C GLY A 281 12.26 25.01 -20.33
N LEU A 282 11.05 24.48 -20.33
CA LEU A 282 10.64 23.35 -19.49
C LEU A 282 10.75 22.03 -20.22
N CYS A 283 11.16 20.99 -19.48
CA CYS A 283 11.19 19.61 -19.92
C CYS A 283 10.29 18.76 -19.04
N ILE A 284 9.65 17.76 -19.65
CA ILE A 284 9.15 16.59 -18.93
C ILE A 284 10.36 15.72 -18.66
N PHE A 285 10.60 15.37 -17.39
CA PHE A 285 11.60 14.37 -17.03
C PHE A 285 10.91 13.05 -16.67
N VAL A 286 11.60 11.95 -16.94
CA VAL A 286 11.25 10.61 -16.48
C VAL A 286 12.46 10.02 -15.80
N ASP A 287 12.31 9.64 -14.53
CA ASP A 287 13.35 8.97 -13.76
C ASP A 287 12.92 7.54 -13.48
N ILE A 288 13.73 6.56 -13.89
CA ILE A 288 13.51 5.15 -13.56
C ILE A 288 14.49 4.71 -12.48
N THR A 289 13.99 4.43 -11.28
CA THR A 289 14.81 4.05 -10.12
C THR A 289 14.60 2.59 -9.78
N THR A 290 15.64 1.77 -9.99
CA THR A 290 15.67 0.36 -9.56
C THR A 290 16.88 0.14 -8.67
N ASN A 291 16.67 -0.10 -7.37
CA ASN A 291 17.72 -0.11 -6.36
C ASN A 291 18.46 1.23 -6.32
N SER A 292 17.77 2.26 -5.80
CA SER A 292 18.28 3.63 -5.71
C SER A 292 19.77 3.63 -5.41
N PRO A 293 20.58 4.34 -6.21
CA PRO A 293 22.03 4.38 -6.02
C PRO A 293 22.44 5.14 -4.74
N GLY A 294 21.48 5.44 -3.87
CA GLY A 294 21.64 6.10 -2.58
C GLY A 294 21.54 7.63 -2.70
N PRO A 295 21.54 8.33 -1.56
CA PRO A 295 21.63 9.78 -1.54
C PRO A 295 22.83 10.25 -2.37
N GLY A 296 22.60 11.17 -3.32
CA GLY A 296 23.66 11.80 -4.12
C GLY A 296 23.98 11.14 -5.47
N SER A 297 23.35 10.01 -5.81
CA SER A 297 23.49 9.41 -7.13
C SER A 297 22.19 9.61 -7.93
N PRO A 298 22.23 10.29 -9.08
CA PRO A 298 21.03 10.56 -9.87
C PRO A 298 20.48 9.30 -10.54
N PRO A 299 19.14 9.18 -10.70
CA PRO A 299 18.53 8.09 -11.46
C PRO A 299 18.85 8.22 -12.96
N GLU A 300 18.54 7.17 -13.73
CA GLU A 300 18.53 7.27 -15.19
C GLU A 300 17.38 8.18 -15.64
N THR A 301 17.74 9.37 -16.14
CA THR A 301 16.77 10.38 -16.57
C THR A 301 16.65 10.47 -18.08
N GLU A 302 15.41 10.44 -18.58
CA GLU A 302 15.07 10.89 -19.93
C GLU A 302 14.35 12.25 -19.87
N GLU A 303 14.65 13.16 -20.79
CA GLU A 303 13.99 14.47 -20.88
C GLU A 303 13.32 14.72 -22.24
N PHE A 304 12.15 15.35 -22.19
CA PHE A 304 11.37 15.74 -23.37
C PHE A 304 11.02 17.22 -23.30
N SER A 305 11.62 18.02 -24.19
CA SER A 305 11.37 19.47 -24.24
C SER A 305 9.90 19.78 -24.56
N LEU A 306 9.30 20.63 -23.72
CA LEU A 306 7.95 21.18 -23.95
C LEU A 306 7.98 22.47 -24.79
N LYS A 307 9.15 23.10 -24.95
CA LYS A 307 9.29 24.44 -25.54
C LYS A 307 8.41 25.51 -24.88
N LEU A 308 8.13 25.34 -23.59
CA LEU A 308 7.36 26.27 -22.77
C LEU A 308 8.28 27.00 -21.79
N ALA A 309 8.05 28.29 -21.56
CA ALA A 309 8.83 29.06 -20.59
C ALA A 309 8.35 28.89 -19.13
N ARG A 310 7.11 28.45 -18.93
CA ARG A 310 6.44 28.31 -17.62
C ARG A 310 5.34 27.25 -17.68
N ILE A 311 4.92 26.73 -16.53
CA ILE A 311 3.87 25.71 -16.46
C ILE A 311 2.52 26.36 -16.82
N PRO A 312 1.80 25.86 -17.83
CA PRO A 312 0.48 26.38 -18.18
C PRO A 312 -0.60 25.77 -17.28
N SER A 313 -1.80 26.36 -17.26
CA SER A 313 -2.90 25.93 -16.37
C SER A 313 -3.55 24.59 -16.74
N ASN A 314 -3.18 24.01 -17.88
CA ASN A 314 -3.79 22.84 -18.49
C ASN A 314 -2.79 21.70 -18.75
N LEU A 315 -1.59 21.75 -18.14
CA LEU A 315 -0.64 20.65 -18.18
C LEU A 315 -0.99 19.63 -17.11
N GLN A 316 -1.20 18.39 -17.55
CA GLN A 316 -1.50 17.25 -16.71
C GLN A 316 -0.43 16.18 -16.82
N LEU A 317 -0.13 15.54 -15.72
CA LEU A 317 0.72 14.36 -15.62
C LEU A 317 -0.14 13.14 -15.34
N HIS A 318 0.25 11.98 -15.85
CA HIS A 318 -0.51 10.74 -15.79
C HIS A 318 0.37 9.55 -15.46
N ILE A 319 -0.12 8.71 -14.54
CA ILE A 319 0.34 7.34 -14.32
C ILE A 319 -0.80 6.42 -14.71
N ARG A 320 -0.60 5.59 -15.73
CA ARG A 320 -1.53 4.53 -16.14
C ARG A 320 -1.00 3.20 -15.61
N SER A 321 -1.71 2.60 -14.67
CA SER A 321 -1.50 1.21 -14.26
C SER A 321 -2.40 0.31 -15.09
N GLU A 322 -1.80 -0.67 -15.75
CA GLU A 322 -2.46 -1.83 -16.33
C GLU A 322 -1.95 -3.08 -15.60
N PRO A 323 -2.71 -4.19 -15.60
CA PRO A 323 -2.32 -5.46 -14.98
C PRO A 323 -0.82 -5.81 -15.03
N ARG A 324 -0.20 -5.66 -16.21
CA ARG A 324 1.16 -6.14 -16.50
C ARG A 324 2.15 -5.03 -16.82
N GLN A 325 1.74 -3.75 -16.77
CA GLN A 325 2.62 -2.63 -17.10
C GLN A 325 2.11 -1.31 -16.53
N TYR A 326 3.04 -0.38 -16.36
CA TYR A 326 2.75 1.01 -16.07
C TYR A 326 3.17 1.88 -17.26
N LYS A 327 2.47 2.98 -17.47
CA LYS A 327 2.84 4.02 -18.44
C LYS A 327 2.87 5.38 -17.76
N LEU A 328 3.89 6.17 -18.09
CA LEU A 328 4.05 7.55 -17.66
C LEU A 328 3.82 8.47 -18.85
N GLY A 329 2.98 9.48 -18.69
CA GLY A 329 2.63 10.37 -19.79
C GLY A 329 2.07 11.70 -19.32
N TYR A 330 1.95 12.64 -20.26
CA TYR A 330 1.42 13.98 -19.99
C TYR A 330 0.46 14.42 -21.08
N SER A 331 -0.40 15.39 -20.77
CA SER A 331 -1.29 16.03 -21.75
C SER A 331 -1.33 17.54 -21.53
N ILE A 332 -1.55 18.30 -22.61
CA ILE A 332 -1.69 19.76 -22.57
C ILE A 332 -3.00 20.14 -23.28
N GLY A 333 -3.93 20.72 -22.52
CA GLY A 333 -5.22 21.16 -23.05
C GLY A 333 -6.09 19.99 -23.52
N LYS A 334 -6.57 20.06 -24.77
CA LYS A 334 -7.43 19.02 -25.37
C LYS A 334 -6.65 17.98 -26.20
N GLN A 335 -5.32 18.03 -26.17
CA GLN A 335 -4.49 17.05 -26.86
C GLN A 335 -4.59 15.70 -26.14
N GLY A 336 -4.49 14.60 -26.90
CA GLY A 336 -4.39 13.27 -26.32
C GLY A 336 -3.15 13.11 -25.45
N THR A 337 -3.15 12.13 -24.55
CA THR A 337 -2.01 11.84 -23.68
C THR A 337 -0.82 11.35 -24.51
N LYS A 338 0.33 12.01 -24.32
CA LYS A 338 1.62 11.53 -24.84
C LYS A 338 2.27 10.65 -23.77
N TRP A 339 2.27 9.35 -24.02
CA TRP A 339 3.02 8.37 -23.22
C TRP A 339 4.50 8.43 -23.59
N VAL A 340 5.35 8.66 -22.60
CA VAL A 340 6.80 8.82 -22.79
C VAL A 340 7.61 7.66 -22.23
N LYS A 341 7.03 6.88 -21.31
CA LYS A 341 7.69 5.70 -20.76
C LYS A 341 6.69 4.60 -20.45
N THR A 342 7.10 3.36 -20.66
CA THR A 342 6.41 2.16 -20.20
C THR A 342 7.40 1.33 -19.39
N PHE A 343 6.95 0.77 -18.27
CA PHE A 343 7.79 -0.07 -17.42
C PHE A 343 7.02 -1.22 -16.78
N SER A 344 7.75 -2.26 -16.37
CA SER A 344 7.20 -3.47 -15.74
C SER A 344 6.87 -3.24 -14.26
N PRO A 345 5.79 -3.83 -13.73
CA PRO A 345 5.48 -3.84 -12.29
C PRO A 345 6.63 -4.38 -11.42
N SER A 346 7.55 -5.15 -12.00
CA SER A 346 8.76 -5.63 -11.33
C SER A 346 9.68 -4.53 -10.80
N LEU A 347 9.57 -3.31 -11.34
CA LEU A 347 10.34 -2.15 -10.88
C LEU A 347 9.72 -1.47 -9.65
N LEU A 348 8.59 -1.99 -9.15
CA LEU A 348 7.91 -1.55 -7.95
C LEU A 348 7.75 -2.72 -6.97
N PRO A 349 8.85 -3.30 -6.47
CA PRO A 349 8.79 -4.40 -5.52
C PRO A 349 8.17 -3.92 -4.21
N VAL A 350 7.16 -4.63 -3.72
CA VAL A 350 6.48 -4.26 -2.46
C VAL A 350 6.81 -5.25 -1.34
N GLY A 351 7.11 -4.71 -0.17
CA GLY A 351 7.36 -5.45 1.07
C GLY A 351 6.08 -5.60 1.90
N PHE A 352 6.03 -4.92 3.03
CA PHE A 352 4.84 -4.88 3.90
C PHE A 352 3.80 -3.85 3.46
N ASP A 353 4.14 -2.99 2.51
CA ASP A 353 3.28 -1.92 1.99
C ASP A 353 2.74 -2.28 0.60
N GLY A 354 2.18 -1.29 -0.09
CA GLY A 354 1.78 -1.36 -1.50
C GLY A 354 2.24 -0.10 -2.24
N VAL A 355 2.19 -0.10 -3.56
CA VAL A 355 2.51 1.06 -4.38
C VAL A 355 1.59 2.22 -4.03
N MET A 356 2.17 3.41 -3.93
CA MET A 356 1.47 4.67 -3.76
C MET A 356 1.74 5.59 -4.95
N PHE A 357 0.77 6.43 -5.31
CA PHE A 357 0.97 7.54 -6.22
C PHE A 357 1.26 8.81 -5.43
N GLY A 358 2.44 9.37 -5.63
CA GLY A 358 2.92 10.57 -4.96
C GLY A 358 2.75 11.81 -5.83
N LEU A 359 2.30 12.91 -5.22
CA LEU A 359 2.52 14.27 -5.71
C LEU A 359 3.76 14.79 -5.00
N PHE A 360 4.78 15.24 -5.74
CA PHE A 360 6.02 15.71 -5.12
C PHE A 360 6.59 16.94 -5.78
N ALA A 361 7.45 17.65 -5.04
CA ALA A 361 8.34 18.66 -5.56
C ALA A 361 9.68 18.60 -4.81
N SER A 362 10.78 18.88 -5.49
CA SER A 362 12.12 18.80 -4.89
C SER A 362 13.06 19.82 -5.52
N GLY A 363 13.99 20.31 -4.71
CA GLY A 363 15.18 21.02 -5.18
C GLY A 363 16.32 20.08 -5.58
N ASN A 364 16.11 18.76 -5.55
CA ASN A 364 17.06 17.71 -5.95
C ASN A 364 18.46 17.93 -5.36
N SER A 365 18.55 17.89 -4.04
CA SER A 365 19.75 18.16 -3.22
C SER A 365 20.15 19.64 -3.12
N PHE A 366 19.41 20.56 -3.75
CA PHE A 366 19.61 22.01 -3.60
C PHE A 366 18.44 22.67 -2.88
N PRO A 367 18.67 23.77 -2.13
CA PRO A 367 17.57 24.54 -1.56
C PRO A 367 16.65 25.09 -2.63
N TRP A 368 15.34 25.11 -2.37
CA TRP A 368 14.42 25.84 -3.24
C TRP A 368 14.71 27.35 -3.14
N PRO A 369 14.94 28.06 -4.26
CA PRO A 369 15.22 29.49 -4.25
C PRO A 369 14.09 30.28 -3.57
N HIS A 370 14.46 31.28 -2.76
CA HIS A 370 13.51 32.14 -2.04
C HIS A 370 12.53 32.87 -2.98
N ASP A 371 12.94 33.13 -4.22
CA ASP A 371 12.15 33.78 -5.25
C ASP A 371 11.67 32.79 -6.34
N GLY A 372 11.82 31.48 -6.08
CA GLY A 372 11.35 30.41 -6.95
C GLY A 372 9.82 30.43 -7.10
N PRO A 373 9.28 29.90 -8.21
CA PRO A 373 7.83 29.84 -8.39
C PRO A 373 7.19 28.88 -7.37
N GLU A 374 5.94 29.17 -7.01
CA GLU A 374 5.09 28.19 -6.32
C GLU A 374 4.75 27.05 -7.27
N VAL A 375 4.89 25.81 -6.79
CA VAL A 375 4.58 24.60 -7.55
C VAL A 375 3.61 23.72 -6.77
N GLY A 376 2.88 22.87 -7.49
CA GLY A 376 1.90 21.97 -6.91
C GLY A 376 0.82 21.62 -7.90
N PHE A 377 -0.35 21.27 -7.41
CA PHE A 377 -1.41 20.67 -8.22
C PHE A 377 -2.75 21.34 -7.93
N SER A 378 -3.51 21.64 -8.98
CA SER A 378 -4.85 22.20 -8.87
C SER A 378 -5.92 21.13 -8.63
N LYS A 379 -5.69 19.91 -9.12
CA LYS A 379 -6.57 18.76 -8.90
C LYS A 379 -5.88 17.44 -9.23
N ILE A 380 -6.42 16.35 -8.71
CA ILE A 380 -6.16 14.98 -9.17
C ILE A 380 -7.45 14.31 -9.61
N ARG A 381 -7.35 13.34 -10.50
CA ARG A 381 -8.44 12.44 -10.90
C ARG A 381 -7.94 11.01 -10.96
N GLU A 382 -8.77 10.10 -10.49
CA GLU A 382 -8.56 8.67 -10.63
C GLU A 382 -9.71 8.05 -11.40
N GLU A 383 -9.34 7.30 -12.43
CA GLU A 383 -10.27 6.51 -13.22
C GLU A 383 -9.92 5.04 -13.06
N TYR A 384 -10.91 4.24 -12.72
CA TYR A 384 -10.77 2.80 -12.52
C TYR A 384 -11.42 2.06 -13.69
N TYR A 385 -10.80 0.97 -14.10
CA TYR A 385 -11.28 0.15 -15.21
C TYR A 385 -11.40 -1.30 -14.76
N ASP A 386 -12.12 -2.10 -15.54
CA ASP A 386 -12.23 -3.53 -15.29
C ASP A 386 -10.83 -4.18 -15.28
N GLU A 387 -10.55 -4.97 -14.24
CA GLU A 387 -9.22 -5.58 -14.06
C GLU A 387 -9.04 -6.86 -14.89
N GLY A 388 -10.12 -7.51 -15.30
CA GLY A 388 -10.11 -8.63 -16.25
C GLY A 388 -9.48 -9.94 -15.73
N PHE A 389 -9.31 -10.11 -14.42
CA PHE A 389 -8.82 -11.38 -13.85
C PHE A 389 -9.95 -12.26 -13.34
N GLY A 390 -9.82 -13.57 -13.57
CA GLY A 390 -10.58 -14.58 -12.86
C GLY A 390 -9.91 -14.98 -11.54
N ASP A 391 -10.34 -16.08 -10.97
CA ASP A 391 -9.81 -16.56 -9.68
C ASP A 391 -8.40 -17.18 -9.77
N TYR A 392 -7.95 -17.50 -10.98
CA TYR A 392 -6.68 -18.17 -11.27
C TYR A 392 -5.81 -17.34 -12.22
N LYS A 393 -4.50 -17.31 -11.96
CA LYS A 393 -3.52 -16.47 -12.68
C LYS A 393 -3.44 -16.74 -14.18
N ASP A 394 -3.63 -18.00 -14.59
CA ASP A 394 -3.40 -18.45 -15.97
C ASP A 394 -4.68 -18.90 -16.71
N GLY A 395 -5.88 -18.58 -16.20
CA GLY A 395 -7.13 -19.05 -16.80
C GLY A 395 -7.34 -20.57 -16.77
N LYS A 396 -6.47 -21.34 -16.10
CA LYS A 396 -6.59 -22.79 -15.88
C LYS A 396 -7.46 -23.13 -14.65
N GLY A 397 -8.54 -22.40 -14.44
CA GLY A 397 -9.57 -22.76 -13.46
C GLY A 397 -10.64 -23.60 -14.14
N GLY A 398 -10.43 -24.91 -14.24
CA GLY A 398 -11.44 -25.81 -14.79
C GLY A 398 -10.90 -27.19 -15.17
N ALA A 399 -10.94 -28.12 -14.21
CA ALA A 399 -11.32 -29.51 -14.41
C ALA A 399 -11.96 -30.01 -13.12
#